data_AF-A0A2G2R2W7-F1
#
_entry.id   AF-A0A2G2R2W7-F1
#
_cell.length_a   1.000
_cell.length_b   1.000
_cell.length_c   1.000
_cell.angle_alpha   90.00
_cell.angle_beta   90.00
_cell.angle_gamma   90.00
#
_symmetry.space_group_name_H-M   'P 1'
#
loop_
_entity.id
_entity.type
_entity.pdbx_description
1 polymer ?
#
loop_
_entity_poly.entity_id
_entity_poly.type
_entity_poly.pdbx_seq_one_letter_code
_entity_poly.pdbx_strand_id
1 'polypeptide(L)'
;MSDNAPPQEPSAEQTIRDELEKIVGLINASRHLMAEGRSVDLNAVEDRVRIITESVTAAPTQVASLFKDHLEALLDTLNSLQDDLEHHHQALEDNLRILKRRTASNAYGTSSPTPVSSTDSDED
;
A
#
# COMPACT_ATOMS: atom_id res chain seq x y z
N MET A 1 2.83 -53.63 14.65
CA MET A 1 2.04 -52.52 15.20
C MET A 1 2.62 -51.25 14.62
N SER A 2 2.07 -50.80 13.50
CA SER A 2 2.43 -49.51 12.90
C SER A 2 1.16 -48.68 12.93
N ASP A 3 1.07 -47.85 13.96
CA ASP A 3 0.07 -46.80 14.10
C ASP A 3 0.39 -45.75 13.02
N ASN A 4 -0.21 -45.91 11.84
CA ASN A 4 -0.20 -44.88 10.81
C ASN A 4 -1.42 -43.99 11.07
N ALA A 5 -1.30 -43.10 12.05
CA ALA A 5 -2.30 -42.06 12.27
C ALA A 5 -2.38 -41.20 10.99
N PRO A 6 -3.58 -40.95 10.42
CA PRO A 6 -3.70 -40.08 9.26
C PRO A 6 -3.21 -38.67 9.63
N PRO A 7 -2.60 -37.93 8.68
CA PRO A 7 -2.23 -36.54 8.92
C PRO A 7 -3.48 -35.79 9.36
N GLN A 8 -3.47 -35.25 10.59
CA GLN A 8 -4.57 -34.43 11.08
C GLN A 8 -4.60 -33.17 10.23
N GLU A 9 -5.63 -33.02 9.40
CA GLU A 9 -5.88 -31.76 8.71
C GLU A 9 -5.95 -30.64 9.75
N PRO A 10 -5.31 -29.48 9.50
CA PRO A 10 -5.35 -28.37 10.43
C PRO A 10 -6.82 -28.00 10.68
N SER A 11 -7.19 -27.83 11.95
CA SER A 11 -8.55 -27.43 12.29
C SER A 11 -8.87 -26.09 11.61
N ALA A 12 -10.16 -25.83 11.33
CA ALA A 12 -10.59 -24.55 10.78
C ALA A 12 -10.10 -23.37 11.64
N GLU A 13 -10.06 -23.54 12.96
CA GLU A 13 -9.51 -22.57 13.90
C GLU A 13 -8.02 -22.29 13.65
N GLN A 14 -7.21 -23.34 13.49
CA GLN A 14 -5.78 -23.19 13.23
C GLN A 14 -5.54 -22.51 11.88
N THR A 15 -6.30 -22.90 10.86
CA THR A 15 -6.22 -22.29 9.53
C THR A 15 -6.55 -20.79 9.61
N ILE A 16 -7.64 -20.40 10.27
CA ILE A 16 -8.00 -18.98 10.43
C ILE A 16 -6.88 -18.20 11.14
N ARG A 17 -6.30 -18.76 12.21
CA ARG A 17 -5.21 -18.12 12.96
C ARG A 17 -3.95 -17.93 12.11
N ASP A 18 -3.51 -18.97 11.42
CA ASP A 18 -2.30 -18.94 10.59
C ASP A 18 -2.45 -17.93 9.44
N GLU A 19 -3.63 -17.86 8.84
CA GLU A 19 -3.91 -16.93 7.75
C GLU A 19 -4.02 -15.47 8.25
N LEU A 20 -4.56 -15.25 9.45
CA LEU A 20 -4.56 -13.94 10.12
C LEU A 20 -3.14 -13.44 10.43
N GLU A 21 -2.23 -14.32 10.85
CA GLU A 21 -0.83 -13.94 11.08
C GLU A 21 -0.13 -13.56 9.75
N LYS A 22 -0.35 -14.36 8.71
CA LYS A 22 0.23 -14.12 7.37
C LYS A 22 -0.24 -12.80 6.78
N ILE A 23 -1.53 -12.48 6.88
CA ILE A 23 -2.05 -11.22 6.32
C ILE A 23 -1.47 -10.00 7.02
N VAL A 24 -1.29 -10.04 8.34
CA VAL A 24 -0.62 -8.97 9.10
C VAL A 24 0.83 -8.79 8.60
N GLY A 25 1.55 -9.89 8.37
CA GLY A 25 2.89 -9.86 7.78
C GLY A 25 2.92 -9.21 6.40
N LEU A 26 1.98 -9.57 5.53
CA LEU A 26 1.86 -9.01 4.17
C LEU A 26 1.52 -7.51 4.18
N ILE A 27 0.62 -7.08 5.06
CA ILE A 27 0.26 -5.66 5.21
C ILE A 27 1.47 -4.85 5.68
N ASN A 28 2.22 -5.35 6.66
CA ASN A 28 3.42 -4.67 7.14
C ASN A 28 4.51 -4.58 6.06
N ALA A 29 4.71 -5.65 5.29
CA ALA A 29 5.62 -5.65 4.15
C ALA A 29 5.18 -4.64 3.07
N SER A 30 3.88 -4.58 2.79
CA SER A 30 3.29 -3.61 1.84
C SER A 30 3.56 -2.17 2.26
N ARG A 31 3.32 -1.85 3.53
CA ARG A 31 3.63 -0.53 4.10
C ARG A 31 5.11 -0.17 3.99
N HIS A 32 5.99 -1.14 4.25
CA HIS A 32 7.43 -0.92 4.12
C HIS A 32 7.82 -0.62 2.67
N LEU A 33 7.30 -1.37 1.69
CA LEU A 33 7.54 -1.12 0.26
C LEU A 33 7.03 0.25 -0.19
N MET A 34 5.87 0.69 0.31
CA MET A 34 5.35 2.02 0.03
C MET A 34 6.22 3.13 0.63
N ALA A 35 6.76 2.93 1.83
CA ALA A 35 7.70 3.87 2.43
C ALA A 35 9.00 3.99 1.61
N GLU A 36 9.39 2.93 0.89
CA GLU A 36 10.50 2.94 -0.08
C GLU A 36 10.10 3.54 -1.45
N GLY A 37 8.85 3.94 -1.65
CA GLY A 37 8.33 4.47 -2.91
C GLY A 37 8.09 3.40 -3.98
N ARG A 38 8.00 2.12 -3.60
CA ARG A 38 7.80 0.99 -4.50
C ARG A 38 6.31 0.65 -4.65
N SER A 39 5.97 0.06 -5.79
CA SER A 39 4.63 -0.49 -6.02
C SER A 39 4.40 -1.74 -5.17
N VAL A 40 3.18 -1.89 -4.65
CA VAL A 40 2.74 -3.05 -3.87
C VAL A 40 1.84 -3.94 -4.75
N ASP A 41 2.04 -5.25 -4.67
CA ASP A 41 1.09 -6.24 -5.19
C ASP A 41 0.21 -6.75 -4.03
N LEU A 42 -1.09 -6.52 -4.14
CA LEU A 42 -2.08 -6.89 -3.12
C LEU A 42 -2.79 -8.22 -3.40
N ASN A 43 -2.48 -8.91 -4.52
CA ASN A 43 -3.09 -10.21 -4.84
C ASN A 43 -2.89 -11.22 -3.70
N ALA A 44 -1.70 -11.20 -3.08
CA ALA A 44 -1.39 -12.06 -1.95
C ALA A 44 -2.23 -11.73 -0.70
N VAL A 45 -2.63 -10.47 -0.50
CA VAL A 45 -3.52 -10.07 0.61
C VAL A 45 -4.94 -10.53 0.32
N GLU A 46 -5.42 -10.31 -0.91
CA GLU A 46 -6.76 -10.73 -1.35
C GLU A 46 -6.97 -12.24 -1.23
N ASP A 47 -6.00 -13.03 -1.68
CA ASP A 47 -6.06 -14.49 -1.59
C ASP A 47 -6.22 -14.98 -0.14
N ARG A 48 -5.58 -14.29 0.81
CA ARG A 48 -5.60 -14.65 2.23
C ARG A 48 -6.93 -14.26 2.87
N VAL A 49 -7.45 -13.06 2.56
CA VAL A 49 -8.80 -12.65 2.99
C VAL A 49 -9.85 -13.65 2.51
N ARG A 50 -9.74 -14.11 1.26
CA ARG A 50 -10.64 -15.12 0.70
C ARG A 50 -10.59 -16.42 1.50
N ILE A 51 -9.40 -16.95 1.76
CA ILE A 51 -9.22 -18.19 2.56
C ILE A 51 -9.79 -18.03 3.97
N ILE A 52 -9.54 -16.89 4.64
CA ILE A 52 -10.08 -16.60 5.97
C ILE A 52 -11.62 -16.59 5.93
N THR A 53 -12.21 -15.92 4.94
CA THR A 53 -13.67 -15.79 4.81
C THR A 53 -14.32 -17.14 4.55
N GLU A 54 -13.75 -17.95 3.66
CA GLU A 54 -14.20 -19.32 3.39
C GLU A 54 -14.10 -20.19 4.64
N SER A 55 -12.99 -20.11 5.37
CA SER A 55 -12.75 -20.90 6.59
C SER A 55 -13.69 -20.51 7.72
N VAL A 56 -13.96 -19.22 7.92
CA VAL A 56 -14.92 -18.72 8.93
C VAL A 56 -16.35 -19.13 8.56
N THR A 57 -16.71 -19.07 7.28
CA THR A 57 -18.05 -19.45 6.81
C THR A 57 -18.29 -20.95 6.95
N ALA A 58 -17.25 -21.77 6.77
CA ALA A 58 -17.32 -23.22 6.96
C ALA A 58 -17.24 -23.65 8.43
N ALA A 59 -16.77 -22.78 9.33
CA ALA A 59 -16.59 -23.10 10.74
C ALA A 59 -17.92 -23.11 11.53
N PRO A 60 -18.02 -23.91 12.61
CA PRO A 60 -19.15 -23.83 13.53
C PRO A 60 -19.31 -22.42 14.12
N THR A 61 -20.54 -21.98 14.37
CA THR A 61 -20.85 -20.63 14.87
C THR A 61 -20.08 -20.26 16.15
N GLN A 62 -19.81 -21.24 17.01
CA GLN A 62 -19.00 -21.04 18.22
C GLN A 62 -17.57 -20.63 17.88
N VAL A 63 -16.95 -21.27 16.91
CA VAL A 63 -15.60 -20.94 16.44
C VAL A 63 -15.61 -19.61 15.70
N ALA A 64 -16.57 -19.38 14.80
CA ALA A 64 -16.70 -18.11 14.09
C ALA A 64 -16.86 -16.91 15.05
N SER A 65 -17.61 -17.09 16.14
CA SER A 65 -17.80 -16.03 17.14
C SER A 65 -16.50 -15.65 17.88
N LEU A 66 -15.56 -16.57 18.06
CA LEU A 66 -14.26 -16.30 18.70
C LEU A 66 -13.35 -15.40 17.85
N PHE A 67 -13.54 -15.43 16.52
CA PHE A 67 -12.74 -14.65 15.60
C PHE A 67 -13.37 -13.30 15.24
N LYS A 68 -14.57 -12.98 15.74
CA LYS A 68 -15.26 -11.74 15.40
C LYS A 68 -14.40 -10.50 15.63
N ASP A 69 -13.83 -10.36 16.83
CA ASP A 69 -12.98 -9.22 17.18
C ASP A 69 -11.70 -9.16 16.32
N HIS A 70 -11.18 -10.33 15.93
CA HIS A 70 -10.00 -10.42 15.06
C HIS A 70 -10.31 -10.02 13.62
N LEU A 71 -11.50 -10.34 13.12
CA LEU A 71 -11.98 -9.93 11.80
C LEU A 71 -12.29 -8.43 11.75
N GLU A 72 -12.85 -7.87 12.82
CA GLU A 72 -13.03 -6.42 12.97
C GLU A 72 -11.67 -5.70 12.95
N ALA A 73 -10.69 -6.18 13.74
CA ALA A 73 -9.34 -5.63 13.72
C ALA A 73 -8.65 -5.75 12.34
N LEU A 74 -8.90 -6.85 11.61
CA LEU A 74 -8.41 -7.01 10.24
C LEU A 74 -9.03 -5.96 9.31
N LEU A 75 -10.34 -5.72 9.42
CA LEU A 75 -11.03 -4.71 8.62
C LEU A 75 -10.46 -3.31 8.88
N ASP A 76 -10.25 -2.95 10.14
CA ASP A 76 -9.63 -1.66 10.52
C ASP A 76 -8.21 -1.53 9.95
N THR A 77 -7.45 -2.63 9.97
CA THR A 77 -6.11 -2.66 9.40
C THR A 77 -6.13 -2.47 7.88
N LEU A 78 -7.08 -3.11 7.19
CA LEU A 78 -7.26 -2.95 5.73
C LEU A 78 -7.72 -1.53 5.36
N ASN A 79 -8.61 -0.93 6.14
CA ASN A 79 -9.02 0.47 5.95
C ASN A 79 -7.82 1.41 6.12
N SER A 80 -7.01 1.18 7.15
CA SER A 80 -5.79 1.98 7.35
C SER A 80 -4.77 1.77 6.22
N LEU A 81 -4.66 0.57 5.65
CA LEU A 81 -3.84 0.32 4.47
C LEU A 81 -4.37 1.06 3.24
N GLN A 82 -5.69 1.11 3.04
CA GLN A 82 -6.30 1.89 1.96
C GLN A 82 -5.94 3.37 2.11
N ASP A 83 -6.11 3.94 3.30
CA ASP A 83 -5.75 5.33 3.58
C ASP A 83 -4.27 5.58 3.26
N ASP A 84 -3.37 4.69 3.69
CA ASP A 84 -1.93 4.78 3.39
C ASP A 84 -1.67 4.80 1.86
N LEU A 85 -2.38 3.97 1.09
CA LEU A 85 -2.24 3.90 -0.37
C LEU A 85 -2.70 5.18 -1.05
N GLU A 86 -3.84 5.73 -0.63
CA GLU A 86 -4.38 6.98 -1.15
C GLU A 86 -3.42 8.15 -0.88
N HIS A 87 -2.89 8.25 0.34
CA HIS A 87 -1.91 9.27 0.69
C HIS A 87 -0.61 9.12 -0.11
N HIS A 88 -0.10 7.89 -0.27
CA HIS A 88 1.11 7.65 -1.06
C HIS A 88 0.90 8.04 -2.53
N HIS A 89 -0.25 7.71 -3.11
CA HIS A 89 -0.59 8.08 -4.48
C HIS A 89 -0.67 9.61 -4.65
N GLN A 90 -1.35 10.30 -3.73
CA GLN A 90 -1.47 11.75 -3.73
C GLN A 90 -0.09 12.43 -3.62
N ALA A 91 0.77 11.94 -2.72
CA ALA A 91 2.13 12.44 -2.57
C ALA A 91 2.96 12.28 -3.86
N LEU A 92 2.81 11.14 -4.55
CA LEU A 92 3.49 10.91 -5.83
C LEU A 92 3.00 11.87 -6.91
N GLU A 93 1.69 12.10 -7.02
CA GLU A 93 1.13 13.06 -7.97
C GLU A 93 1.63 14.48 -7.73
N ASP A 94 1.65 14.93 -6.47
CA ASP A 94 2.08 16.27 -6.11
C ASP A 94 3.58 16.48 -6.38
N ASN A 95 4.40 15.48 -6.08
CA ASN A 95 5.82 15.49 -6.44
C ASN A 95 6.00 15.63 -7.96
N LEU A 96 5.26 14.86 -8.76
CA LEU A 96 5.32 14.97 -10.22
C LEU A 96 4.86 16.34 -10.73
N ARG A 97 3.83 16.95 -10.13
CA ARG A 97 3.38 18.31 -10.46
C ARG A 97 4.45 19.35 -10.15
N ILE A 98 5.14 19.24 -9.01
CA ILE A 98 6.24 20.13 -8.63
C ILE A 98 7.40 20.01 -9.62
N LEU A 99 7.81 18.80 -9.97
CA LEU A 99 8.86 18.54 -10.97
C LEU A 99 8.50 19.11 -12.36
N LYS A 100 7.25 18.93 -12.81
CA LYS A 100 6.76 19.52 -14.07
C LYS A 100 6.82 21.05 -14.03
N ARG A 101 6.36 21.67 -12.93
CA ARG A 101 6.40 23.12 -12.75
C ARG A 101 7.83 23.65 -12.78
N ARG A 102 8.76 22.99 -12.06
CA ARG A 102 10.19 23.36 -12.06
C ARG A 102 10.80 23.25 -13.46
N THR A 103 10.47 22.19 -14.20
CA THR A 103 10.95 21.99 -15.57
C THR A 103 10.43 23.08 -16.50
N ALA A 104 9.14 23.42 -16.42
CA ALA A 104 8.55 24.51 -17.19
C ALA A 104 9.17 25.88 -16.82
N SER A 105 9.36 26.17 -15.53
CA SER A 105 10.02 27.40 -15.08
C SER A 105 11.46 27.51 -15.58
N ASN A 106 12.21 26.40 -15.64
CA ASN A 106 13.55 26.39 -16.21
C ASN A 106 13.55 26.61 -17.73
N ALA A 107 12.55 26.07 -18.44
CA ALA A 107 12.44 26.20 -19.89
C ALA A 107 12.02 27.61 -20.35
N TYR A 108 11.20 28.31 -19.56
CA TYR A 108 10.70 29.65 -19.89
C TYR A 108 11.32 30.80 -19.08
N GLY A 109 12.12 30.49 -18.04
CA GLY A 109 12.69 31.47 -17.11
C GLY A 109 13.99 32.14 -17.57
N THR A 110 14.56 31.77 -18.71
CA THR A 110 15.82 32.33 -19.22
C THR A 110 15.66 33.29 -20.40
N SER A 111 14.44 33.51 -20.88
CA SER A 111 14.15 34.47 -21.95
C SER A 111 13.50 35.74 -21.41
N SER A 112 14.25 36.51 -20.64
CA SER A 112 14.02 37.96 -20.60
C SER A 112 15.13 38.60 -21.46
N PRO A 113 14.81 39.26 -22.59
CA PRO A 113 15.81 39.81 -23.48
C PRO A 113 16.55 40.93 -22.77
N THR A 114 17.88 40.84 -22.72
CA THR A 114 18.76 41.96 -22.41
C THR A 114 18.47 43.09 -23.40
N PRO A 115 18.06 44.29 -22.96
CA PRO A 115 18.04 45.44 -23.85
C PRO A 115 19.50 45.86 -24.06
N VAL A 116 20.15 45.30 -25.08
CA VAL A 116 21.34 45.91 -25.66
C VAL A 116 20.88 47.07 -26.52
N SER A 117 21.02 48.29 -26.02
CA SER A 117 21.12 49.47 -26.87
C SER A 117 22.14 50.42 -26.27
N SER A 118 23.38 50.22 -26.68
CA SER A 118 24.43 51.22 -26.67
C SER A 118 24.19 52.16 -27.86
N THR A 119 24.02 53.46 -27.58
CA THR A 119 24.32 54.60 -28.47
C THR A 119 24.50 55.78 -27.52
N ASP A 120 25.72 56.09 -27.10
CA ASP A 120 26.65 56.98 -27.83
C ASP A 120 26.03 58.36 -28.04
N SER A 121 26.44 59.30 -27.20
CA SER A 121 26.32 60.75 -27.39
C SER A 121 27.36 61.38 -26.47
N ASP A 122 28.62 61.25 -26.90
CA ASP A 122 29.63 62.27 -26.67
C ASP A 122 29.20 63.57 -27.40
N GLU A 123 29.76 64.68 -26.94
CA GLU A 123 30.08 65.91 -27.69
C GLU A 123 29.39 67.22 -27.22
N ASP A 124 30.26 68.03 -26.58
CA ASP A 124 30.29 69.48 -26.25
C ASP A 124 29.30 70.14 -25.26
#